data_AF-X1Q3P0-F1
#
_entry.id   AF-X1Q3P0-F1
#
_cell.length_a   1.000
_cell.length_b   1.000
_cell.length_c   1.000
_cell.angle_alpha   90.00
_cell.angle_beta   90.00
_cell.angle_gamma   90.00
#
_symmetry.space_group_name_H-M   'P 1'
#
loop_
_entity.id
_entity.type
_entity.pdbx_description
1 polymer ?
#
loop_
_entity_poly.entity_id
_entity_poly.type
_entity_poly.pdbx_seq_one_letter_code
_entity_poly.pdbx_strand_id
1 'polypeptide(L)'
;APQNDMVVVLAGSSAGSKDFTPEIVKSIGEVLVHGVAIMPGKPTILGIINKTPLIGLPGYPVSAIISAEQFLKPLIFKRLGLTIPKRKEIKVHMAHKVVSRLGDEEFLRVKLANIGEKIMAYPLPRGSGVITSLVEADGIIRIPSLKEGLDLEEEVNAELWKDFDTIINNIIITGSHDLILDILKNELQEDFSDYRLVSFNVGSMGGFMALKQNRTHLATAHLLDPESGEYNFPYLKKMLPQKELIVVNLAYREQGIMVKKGNPK
;
A
#
# COMPACT_ATOMS: atom_id res chain seq x y z
N ALA A 1 -40.56 12.60 -13.88
CA ALA A 1 -39.30 12.83 -13.14
C ALA A 1 -38.18 12.08 -13.85
N PRO A 2 -36.91 12.53 -13.83
CA PRO A 2 -35.81 11.61 -14.15
C PRO A 2 -35.96 10.37 -13.27
N GLN A 3 -35.81 9.17 -13.84
CA GLN A 3 -36.02 7.92 -13.09
C GLN A 3 -34.97 7.70 -11.99
N ASN A 4 -33.86 8.45 -12.00
CA ASN A 4 -32.72 8.27 -11.12
C ASN A 4 -32.25 9.61 -10.51
N ASP A 5 -31.76 9.58 -9.26
CA ASP A 5 -31.19 10.75 -8.57
C ASP A 5 -29.72 11.03 -8.92
N MET A 6 -29.03 10.02 -9.45
CA MET A 6 -27.66 10.10 -9.97
C MET A 6 -27.37 8.95 -10.91
N VAL A 7 -26.36 9.12 -11.76
CA VAL A 7 -25.83 8.08 -12.65
C VAL A 7 -24.36 7.85 -12.34
N VAL A 8 -23.97 6.59 -12.15
CA VAL A 8 -22.56 6.21 -11.98
C VAL A 8 -22.19 5.29 -13.13
N VAL A 9 -21.14 5.66 -13.86
CA VAL A 9 -20.55 4.82 -14.90
C VAL A 9 -19.23 4.31 -14.36
N LEU A 10 -19.08 2.99 -14.25
CA LEU A 10 -17.82 2.36 -13.87
C LEU A 10 -17.08 1.92 -15.14
N ALA A 11 -15.81 2.31 -15.26
CA ALA A 11 -15.01 2.20 -16.47
C ALA A 11 -15.48 3.12 -17.61
N GLY A 12 -14.71 3.17 -18.70
CA GLY A 12 -15.02 4.03 -19.86
C GLY A 12 -14.72 5.52 -19.69
N SER A 13 -14.03 5.90 -18.60
CA SER A 13 -13.79 7.31 -18.23
C SER A 13 -12.39 7.83 -18.58
N SER A 14 -11.53 6.98 -19.18
CA SER A 14 -10.13 7.30 -19.47
C SER A 14 -9.95 7.99 -20.82
N ALA A 15 -8.71 8.19 -21.25
CA ALA A 15 -8.34 8.76 -22.55
C ALA A 15 -8.00 7.68 -23.61
N GLY A 16 -8.53 6.46 -23.44
CA GLY A 16 -8.37 5.37 -24.39
C GLY A 16 -9.25 5.57 -25.63
N SER A 17 -8.85 4.97 -26.76
CA SER A 17 -9.56 5.05 -28.04
C SER A 17 -10.99 4.48 -28.05
N LYS A 18 -11.45 3.91 -26.92
CA LYS A 18 -12.79 3.35 -26.72
C LYS A 18 -13.54 3.98 -25.53
N ASP A 19 -13.03 5.08 -24.98
CA ASP A 19 -13.67 5.78 -23.87
C ASP A 19 -14.69 6.79 -24.39
N PHE A 20 -15.89 6.30 -24.73
CA PHE A 20 -16.97 7.11 -25.31
C PHE A 20 -17.78 7.90 -24.26
N THR A 21 -17.58 7.62 -22.97
CA THR A 21 -18.39 8.24 -21.90
C THR A 21 -18.38 9.77 -21.93
N PRO A 22 -17.22 10.47 -22.02
CA PRO A 22 -17.25 11.92 -22.07
C PRO A 22 -17.97 12.46 -23.31
N GLU A 23 -17.85 11.81 -24.47
CA GLU A 23 -18.54 12.23 -25.70
C GLU A 23 -20.05 12.03 -25.60
N ILE A 24 -20.49 10.87 -25.09
CA ILE A 24 -21.91 10.60 -24.85
C ILE A 24 -22.48 11.62 -23.88
N VAL A 25 -21.81 11.89 -22.75
CA VAL A 25 -22.28 12.87 -21.76
C VAL A 25 -22.38 14.27 -22.38
N LYS A 26 -21.43 14.69 -23.22
CA LYS A 26 -21.51 15.96 -23.96
C LYS A 26 -22.70 16.02 -24.93
N SER A 27 -23.13 14.88 -25.49
CA SER A 27 -24.24 14.84 -26.45
C SER A 27 -25.63 14.94 -25.81
N ILE A 28 -25.77 14.52 -24.54
CA ILE A 28 -27.06 14.47 -23.82
C ILE A 28 -27.08 15.32 -22.54
N GLY A 29 -26.01 16.08 -22.28
CA GLY A 29 -25.81 16.85 -21.06
C GLY A 29 -24.53 17.66 -21.10
N GLU A 30 -23.93 17.89 -19.94
CA GLU A 30 -22.75 18.72 -19.75
C GLU A 30 -21.65 17.93 -19.03
N VAL A 31 -20.42 17.99 -19.54
CA VAL A 31 -19.22 17.50 -18.84
C VAL A 31 -18.59 18.68 -18.11
N LEU A 32 -18.63 18.65 -16.78
CA LEU A 32 -18.07 19.69 -15.91
C LEU A 32 -16.56 19.51 -15.72
N VAL A 33 -16.14 18.26 -15.56
CA VAL A 33 -14.74 17.89 -15.33
C VAL A 33 -14.43 16.63 -16.13
N HIS A 34 -13.33 16.67 -16.89
CA HIS A 34 -12.76 15.50 -17.55
C HIS A 34 -11.32 15.33 -17.08
N GLY A 35 -11.20 14.58 -15.99
CA GLY A 35 -9.93 14.35 -15.31
C GLY A 35 -9.75 15.24 -14.09
N VAL A 36 -9.19 14.65 -13.05
CA VAL A 36 -8.99 15.24 -11.72
C VAL A 36 -7.53 15.13 -11.32
N ALA A 37 -7.05 16.08 -10.53
CA ALA A 37 -5.66 16.16 -10.09
C ALA A 37 -5.40 15.25 -8.87
N ILE A 38 -5.73 13.96 -8.98
CA ILE A 38 -5.52 12.95 -7.93
C ILE A 38 -4.86 11.68 -8.48
N MET A 39 -4.06 11.03 -7.62
CA MET A 39 -3.40 9.78 -7.92
C MET A 39 -3.62 8.74 -6.81
N PRO A 40 -4.21 7.57 -7.10
CA PRO A 40 -4.89 7.18 -8.34
C PRO A 40 -6.27 7.82 -8.47
N GLY A 41 -6.85 7.83 -9.67
CA GLY A 41 -8.18 8.39 -9.92
C GLY A 41 -8.25 9.47 -11.01
N LYS A 42 -7.10 9.84 -11.59
CA LYS A 42 -6.98 10.89 -12.62
C LYS A 42 -8.09 10.92 -13.68
N PRO A 43 -8.50 9.81 -14.34
CA PRO A 43 -9.52 9.87 -15.39
C PRO A 43 -10.98 9.94 -14.86
N THR A 44 -11.23 10.56 -13.69
CA THR A 44 -12.62 10.72 -13.21
C THR A 44 -13.35 11.77 -14.04
N ILE A 45 -14.59 11.49 -14.42
CA ILE A 45 -15.48 12.42 -15.13
C ILE A 45 -16.59 12.87 -14.19
N LEU A 46 -16.87 14.16 -14.16
CA LEU A 46 -18.03 14.73 -13.49
C LEU A 46 -18.90 15.43 -14.54
N GLY A 47 -20.20 15.14 -14.55
CA GLY A 47 -21.14 15.72 -15.50
C GLY A 47 -22.54 15.84 -14.94
N ILE A 48 -23.43 16.44 -15.73
CA ILE A 48 -24.86 16.60 -15.42
C ILE A 48 -25.67 16.30 -16.68
N ILE A 49 -26.69 15.44 -16.55
CA ILE A 49 -27.67 15.12 -17.60
C ILE A 49 -29.05 15.49 -17.05
N ASN A 50 -29.73 16.47 -17.66
CA ASN A 50 -31.08 16.89 -17.24
C ASN A 50 -31.21 17.10 -15.72
N LYS A 51 -30.27 17.84 -15.10
CA LYS A 51 -30.15 18.09 -13.65
C LYS A 51 -29.79 16.87 -12.79
N THR A 52 -29.56 15.72 -13.40
CA THR A 52 -29.10 14.48 -12.74
C THR A 52 -27.57 14.43 -12.79
N PRO A 53 -26.86 14.39 -11.66
CA PRO A 53 -25.42 14.29 -11.64
C PRO A 53 -24.95 12.94 -12.20
N LEU A 54 -23.86 12.97 -12.96
CA LEU A 54 -23.17 11.80 -13.49
C LEU A 54 -21.73 11.77 -13.00
N ILE A 55 -21.28 10.62 -12.53
CA ILE A 55 -19.88 10.36 -12.17
C ILE A 55 -19.36 9.19 -12.99
N GLY A 56 -18.34 9.45 -13.81
CA GLY A 56 -17.57 8.43 -14.51
C GLY A 56 -16.36 8.01 -13.68
N LEU A 57 -16.41 6.83 -13.09
CA LEU A 57 -15.34 6.24 -12.30
C LEU A 57 -14.36 5.47 -13.20
N PRO A 58 -13.04 5.55 -12.91
CA PRO A 58 -12.04 4.78 -13.64
C PRO A 58 -12.29 3.26 -13.60
N GLY A 59 -11.85 2.53 -14.63
CA GLY A 59 -12.02 1.06 -14.66
C GLY A 59 -11.04 0.30 -13.75
N TYR A 60 -9.93 0.92 -13.36
CA TYR A 60 -8.98 0.32 -12.44
C TYR A 60 -9.52 0.36 -10.99
N PRO A 61 -9.56 -0.78 -10.26
CA PRO A 61 -10.25 -0.86 -8.97
C PRO A 61 -9.81 0.15 -7.92
N VAL A 62 -8.50 0.38 -7.79
CA VAL A 62 -7.98 1.34 -6.81
C VAL A 62 -8.40 2.75 -7.19
N SER A 63 -8.24 3.13 -8.46
CA SER A 63 -8.70 4.42 -8.97
C SER A 63 -10.20 4.59 -8.75
N ALA A 64 -11.01 3.55 -9.02
CA ALA A 64 -12.46 3.59 -8.87
C ALA A 64 -12.86 3.86 -7.41
N ILE A 65 -12.25 3.14 -6.46
CA ILE A 65 -12.55 3.28 -5.03
C ILE A 65 -12.12 4.65 -4.50
N ILE A 66 -10.90 5.10 -4.81
CA ILE A 66 -10.42 6.42 -4.39
C ILE A 66 -11.31 7.52 -4.99
N SER A 67 -11.61 7.47 -6.29
CA SER A 67 -12.52 8.41 -6.93
C SER A 67 -13.94 8.36 -6.34
N ALA A 68 -14.45 7.17 -6.02
CA ALA A 68 -15.74 7.03 -5.36
C ALA A 68 -15.73 7.67 -3.97
N GLU A 69 -14.68 7.46 -3.17
CA GLU A 69 -14.56 8.11 -1.85
C GLU A 69 -14.46 9.63 -1.95
N GLN A 70 -13.77 10.16 -2.97
CA GLN A 70 -13.58 11.62 -3.12
C GLN A 70 -14.78 12.33 -3.75
N PHE A 71 -15.53 11.69 -4.65
CA PHE A 71 -16.57 12.37 -5.43
C PHE A 71 -17.97 11.77 -5.27
N LEU A 72 -18.09 10.44 -5.25
CA LEU A 72 -19.39 9.78 -5.15
C LEU A 72 -19.94 9.80 -3.72
N LYS A 73 -19.11 9.44 -2.73
CA LYS A 73 -19.50 9.41 -1.31
C LYS A 73 -20.00 10.79 -0.84
N PRO A 74 -19.29 11.92 -1.06
CA PRO A 74 -19.81 13.23 -0.66
C PRO A 74 -21.14 13.59 -1.33
N LEU A 75 -21.32 13.21 -2.59
CA LEU A 75 -22.56 13.46 -3.32
C LEU A 75 -23.75 12.68 -2.74
N ILE A 76 -23.56 11.39 -2.44
CA ILE A 76 -24.58 10.54 -1.80
C ILE A 76 -24.98 11.13 -0.44
N PHE A 77 -23.99 11.42 0.42
CA PHE A 77 -24.26 11.99 1.75
C PHE A 77 -25.01 13.31 1.67
N LYS A 78 -24.59 14.21 0.76
CA LYS A 78 -25.28 15.48 0.53
C LYS A 78 -26.74 15.30 0.07
N ARG A 79 -26.99 14.34 -0.83
CA ARG A 79 -28.35 14.03 -1.33
C ARG A 79 -29.26 13.44 -0.24
N LEU A 80 -28.68 12.67 0.69
CA LEU A 80 -29.39 12.12 1.85
C LEU A 80 -29.52 13.11 3.01
N GLY A 81 -28.95 14.32 2.93
CA GLY A 81 -28.92 15.27 4.03
C GLY A 81 -28.07 14.81 5.22
N LEU A 82 -27.09 13.92 4.99
CA LEU A 82 -26.24 13.32 6.01
C LEU A 82 -24.86 13.99 6.05
N THR A 83 -24.22 13.94 7.22
CA THR A 83 -22.82 14.34 7.39
C THR A 83 -21.88 13.18 7.05
N ILE A 84 -20.77 13.48 6.38
CA ILE A 84 -19.78 12.47 6.00
C ILE A 84 -19.00 12.06 7.26
N PRO A 85 -18.94 10.77 7.62
CA PRO A 85 -18.12 10.31 8.73
C PRO A 85 -16.65 10.61 8.45
N LYS A 86 -15.99 11.27 9.39
CA LYS A 86 -14.55 11.50 9.34
C LYS A 86 -13.82 10.24 9.78
N ARG A 87 -12.79 9.86 9.03
CA ARG A 87 -11.87 8.81 9.45
C ARG A 87 -10.99 9.34 10.58
N LYS A 88 -10.58 8.47 11.50
CA LYS A 88 -9.59 8.82 12.53
C LYS A 88 -8.26 9.09 11.84
N GLU A 89 -7.65 10.23 12.16
CA GLU A 89 -6.28 10.55 11.73
C GLU A 89 -5.31 10.35 12.89
N ILE A 90 -4.14 9.81 12.58
CA ILE A 90 -3.04 9.66 13.55
C ILE A 90 -1.72 10.13 12.93
N LYS A 91 -0.80 10.58 13.78
CA LYS A 91 0.58 10.87 13.38
C LYS A 91 1.38 9.57 13.21
N VAL A 92 2.10 9.47 12.11
CA VAL A 92 2.93 8.31 11.76
C VAL A 92 4.25 8.79 11.16
N HIS A 93 5.27 7.92 11.15
CA HIS A 93 6.58 8.21 10.57
C HIS A 93 6.84 7.32 9.37
N MET A 94 7.32 7.89 8.26
CA MET A 94 7.57 7.11 7.06
C MET A 94 8.71 6.10 7.24
N ALA A 95 8.45 4.82 6.97
CA ALA A 95 9.46 3.77 7.03
C ALA A 95 10.40 3.77 5.83
N HIS A 96 10.02 4.42 4.73
CA HIS A 96 10.78 4.53 3.48
C HIS A 96 10.54 5.89 2.83
N LYS A 97 11.54 6.40 2.10
CA LYS A 97 11.35 7.53 1.19
C LYS A 97 10.38 7.15 0.07
N VAL A 98 9.46 8.04 -0.25
CA VAL A 98 8.47 7.91 -1.30
C VAL A 98 8.60 9.10 -2.22
N VAL A 99 8.61 8.89 -3.53
CA VAL A 99 8.61 9.99 -4.53
C VAL A 99 7.21 10.14 -5.08
N SER A 100 6.63 11.34 -5.06
CA SER A 100 5.32 11.66 -5.63
C SER A 100 5.45 12.61 -6.82
N ARG A 101 4.42 12.64 -7.67
CA ARG A 101 4.37 13.52 -8.84
C ARG A 101 3.77 14.87 -8.46
N LEU A 102 4.43 15.97 -8.82
CA LEU A 102 3.86 17.31 -8.71
C LEU A 102 2.60 17.48 -9.57
N GLY A 103 1.64 18.21 -9.02
CA GLY A 103 0.37 18.57 -9.65
C GLY A 103 -0.79 17.64 -9.32
N ASP A 104 -0.53 16.41 -8.87
CA ASP A 104 -1.57 15.46 -8.45
C ASP A 104 -1.48 15.24 -6.93
N GLU A 105 -2.61 15.28 -6.21
CA GLU A 105 -2.65 14.82 -4.82
C GLU A 105 -2.59 13.28 -4.79
N GLU A 106 -1.58 12.71 -4.10
CA GLU A 106 -1.43 11.25 -4.04
C GLU A 106 -2.08 10.67 -2.77
N PHE A 107 -2.93 9.66 -2.97
CA PHE A 107 -3.54 8.83 -1.94
C PHE A 107 -2.66 7.60 -1.72
N LEU A 108 -1.59 7.78 -0.94
CA LEU A 108 -0.62 6.73 -0.65
C LEU A 108 -1.22 5.75 0.36
N ARG A 109 -1.43 4.51 -0.08
CA ARG A 109 -1.88 3.43 0.81
C ARG A 109 -0.70 2.88 1.60
N VAL A 110 -0.92 2.66 2.89
CA VAL A 110 0.14 2.23 3.80
C VAL A 110 -0.33 1.10 4.72
N LYS A 111 0.64 0.27 5.08
CA LYS A 111 0.59 -0.54 6.30
C LYS A 111 1.14 0.26 7.46
N LEU A 112 0.55 0.09 8.63
CA LEU A 112 0.95 0.80 9.84
C LEU A 112 1.38 -0.22 10.88
N ALA A 113 2.42 0.07 11.66
CA ALA A 113 2.80 -0.80 12.77
C ALA A 113 3.44 0.00 13.89
N ASN A 114 3.26 -0.45 15.12
CA ASN A 114 3.93 0.11 16.27
C ASN A 114 5.36 -0.45 16.35
N ILE A 115 6.38 0.38 16.19
CA ILE A 115 7.79 -0.02 16.30
C ILE A 115 8.44 0.83 17.40
N GLY A 116 8.67 0.20 18.56
CA GLY A 116 9.15 0.91 19.74
C GLY A 116 8.12 1.95 20.20
N GLU A 117 8.50 3.24 20.17
CA GLU A 117 7.65 4.36 20.58
C GLU A 117 6.95 5.07 19.40
N LYS A 118 7.18 4.60 18.16
CA LYS A 118 6.67 5.25 16.95
C LYS A 118 5.74 4.33 16.18
N ILE A 119 4.69 4.92 15.61
CA ILE A 119 3.91 4.26 14.56
C ILE A 119 4.59 4.52 13.23
N MET A 120 5.09 3.46 12.61
CA MET A 120 5.77 3.51 11.32
C MET A 120 4.79 3.20 10.19
N ALA A 121 4.90 3.96 9.09
CA ALA A 121 4.10 3.80 7.90
C ALA A 121 4.92 3.19 6.76
N TYR A 122 4.48 2.05 6.26
CA TYR A 122 5.12 1.30 5.19
C TYR A 122 4.29 1.43 3.91
N PRO A 123 4.82 2.09 2.87
CA PRO A 123 4.15 2.21 1.58
C PRO A 123 3.80 0.85 0.99
N LEU A 124 2.54 0.67 0.60
CA LEU A 124 2.14 -0.50 -0.16
C LEU A 124 2.46 -0.33 -1.64
N PRO A 125 2.55 -1.44 -2.42
CA PRO A 125 2.82 -1.39 -3.84
C PRO A 125 1.88 -0.44 -4.58
N ARG A 126 2.47 0.39 -5.44
CA ARG A 126 1.75 1.34 -6.29
C ARG A 126 1.13 0.65 -7.50
N GLY A 127 0.13 1.32 -8.07
CA GLY A 127 -0.55 0.89 -9.27
C GLY A 127 -2.05 0.83 -9.08
N SER A 128 -2.78 1.36 -10.06
CA SER A 128 -4.23 1.50 -10.02
C SER A 128 -4.97 0.14 -10.07
N GLY A 129 -4.32 -0.90 -10.59
CA GLY A 129 -4.85 -2.26 -10.68
C GLY A 129 -4.51 -3.17 -9.49
N VAL A 130 -3.70 -2.71 -8.52
CA VAL A 130 -3.21 -3.57 -7.43
C VAL A 130 -4.26 -3.69 -6.33
N ILE A 131 -5.25 -4.55 -6.53
CA ILE A 131 -6.37 -4.75 -5.58
C ILE A 131 -5.87 -5.16 -4.20
N THR A 132 -4.84 -6.01 -4.12
CA THR A 132 -4.28 -6.50 -2.86
C THR A 132 -3.90 -5.37 -1.91
N SER A 133 -3.33 -4.28 -2.44
CA SER A 133 -2.97 -3.11 -1.62
C SER A 133 -4.17 -2.34 -1.03
N LEU A 134 -5.40 -2.51 -1.53
CA LEU A 134 -6.60 -2.00 -0.84
C LEU A 134 -6.98 -2.87 0.35
N VAL A 135 -6.92 -4.19 0.18
CA VAL A 135 -7.24 -5.17 1.23
C VAL A 135 -6.22 -5.10 2.36
N GLU A 136 -4.95 -4.92 2.00
CA GLU A 136 -3.86 -4.87 2.96
C GLU A 136 -3.78 -3.54 3.68
N ALA A 137 -4.10 -2.41 3.03
CA ALA A 137 -3.99 -1.08 3.61
C ALA A 137 -4.63 -0.99 5.01
N ASP A 138 -3.89 -0.41 5.93
CA ASP A 138 -4.40 -0.05 7.25
C ASP A 138 -4.80 1.42 7.31
N GLY A 139 -4.29 2.23 6.38
CA GLY A 139 -4.66 3.61 6.20
C GLY A 139 -4.15 4.22 4.89
N ILE A 140 -4.44 5.51 4.73
CA ILE A 140 -3.97 6.34 3.63
C ILE A 140 -3.24 7.57 4.17
N ILE A 141 -2.16 7.95 3.51
CA ILE A 141 -1.48 9.22 3.67
C ILE A 141 -1.76 10.05 2.41
N ARG A 142 -2.19 11.30 2.59
CA ARG A 142 -2.40 12.25 1.48
C ARG A 142 -1.12 13.04 1.27
N ILE A 143 -0.48 12.87 0.12
CA ILE A 143 0.68 13.66 -0.30
C ILE A 143 0.16 14.86 -1.09
N PRO A 144 0.34 16.10 -0.60
CA PRO A 144 -0.16 17.29 -1.29
C PRO A 144 0.42 17.42 -2.70
N SER A 145 -0.35 18.02 -3.61
CA SER A 145 0.04 18.19 -5.02
C SER A 145 1.30 19.02 -5.25
N LEU A 146 1.71 19.84 -4.28
CA LEU A 146 2.93 20.65 -4.33
C LEU A 146 4.15 19.94 -3.70
N LYS A 147 4.03 18.67 -3.33
CA LYS A 147 5.07 17.91 -2.66
C LYS A 147 5.58 16.78 -3.54
N GLU A 148 6.90 16.70 -3.70
CA GLU A 148 7.57 15.70 -4.55
C GLU A 148 7.70 14.31 -3.91
N GLY A 149 7.07 14.10 -2.75
CA GLY A 149 7.20 12.86 -2.01
C GLY A 149 7.24 13.05 -0.51
N LEU A 150 7.61 11.99 0.20
CA LEU A 150 7.83 11.98 1.64
C LEU A 150 9.21 11.41 1.92
N ASP A 151 9.95 12.01 2.85
CA ASP A 151 11.28 11.52 3.22
C ASP A 151 11.20 10.40 4.27
N LEU A 152 12.31 9.67 4.41
CA LEU A 152 12.46 8.68 5.47
C LEU A 152 12.29 9.34 6.85
N GLU A 153 11.55 8.69 7.74
CA GLU A 153 11.20 9.16 9.09
C GLU A 153 10.40 10.46 9.16
N GLU A 154 9.94 10.99 8.02
CA GLU A 154 9.10 12.17 8.02
C GLU A 154 7.78 11.90 8.77
N GLU A 155 7.41 12.79 9.70
CA GLU A 155 6.13 12.73 10.41
C GLU A 155 5.00 13.27 9.54
N VAL A 156 3.94 12.47 9.36
CA VAL A 156 2.77 12.81 8.55
C VAL A 156 1.50 12.26 9.20
N ASN A 157 0.33 12.76 8.77
CA ASN A 157 -0.95 12.21 9.19
C ASN A 157 -1.38 11.06 8.27
N ALA A 158 -1.86 9.98 8.87
CA ALA A 158 -2.52 8.88 8.17
C ALA A 158 -3.99 8.78 8.59
N GLU A 159 -4.88 8.74 7.60
CA GLU A 159 -6.30 8.42 7.76
C GLU A 159 -6.47 6.91 7.90
N LEU A 160 -7.03 6.46 9.01
CA LEU A 160 -7.19 5.04 9.29
C LEU A 160 -8.31 4.40 8.47
N TRP A 161 -8.01 3.21 7.93
CA TRP A 161 -8.94 2.32 7.25
C TRP A 161 -9.33 1.12 8.11
N LYS A 162 -8.46 0.74 9.04
CA LYS A 162 -8.72 -0.31 10.03
C LYS A 162 -8.63 0.27 11.44
N ASP A 163 -9.20 -0.45 12.38
CA ASP A 163 -9.16 -0.07 13.79
C ASP A 163 -7.72 -0.05 14.31
N PHE A 164 -7.48 0.85 15.25
CA PHE A 164 -6.15 1.06 15.81
C PHE A 164 -5.62 -0.21 16.52
N ASP A 165 -6.51 -0.96 17.19
CA ASP A 165 -6.15 -2.19 17.88
C ASP A 165 -5.65 -3.28 16.92
N THR A 166 -6.19 -3.32 15.70
CA THR A 166 -5.69 -4.20 14.64
C THR A 166 -4.33 -3.74 14.09
N ILE A 167 -4.05 -2.44 14.13
CA ILE A 167 -2.80 -1.86 13.62
C ILE A 167 -1.63 -2.13 14.55
N ILE A 168 -1.84 -2.00 15.87
CA ILE A 168 -0.78 -2.21 16.87
C ILE A 168 -0.26 -3.66 16.90
N ASN A 169 -1.07 -4.62 16.43
CA ASN A 169 -0.70 -6.04 16.37
C ASN A 169 -0.05 -6.45 15.04
N ASN A 170 0.25 -5.50 14.14
CA ASN A 170 1.00 -5.80 12.93
C ASN A 170 2.49 -6.06 13.26
N ILE A 171 2.97 -7.26 12.96
CA ILE A 171 4.37 -7.65 13.08
C ILE A 171 5.05 -7.48 11.73
N ILE A 172 5.84 -6.41 11.62
CA ILE A 172 6.67 -6.12 10.46
C ILE A 172 7.92 -7.01 10.40
N ILE A 173 8.08 -7.69 9.26
CA ILE A 173 9.30 -8.36 8.83
C ILE A 173 9.89 -7.58 7.65
N THR A 174 11.19 -7.32 7.66
CA THR A 174 11.87 -6.63 6.56
C THR A 174 13.14 -7.35 6.17
N GLY A 175 13.31 -7.69 4.89
CA GLY A 175 14.54 -8.35 4.45
C GLY A 175 14.39 -9.14 3.17
N SER A 176 15.04 -10.30 3.13
CA SER A 176 14.90 -11.25 2.04
C SER A 176 13.54 -11.94 2.07
N HIS A 177 12.96 -12.12 0.88
CA HIS A 177 11.80 -12.98 0.70
C HIS A 177 12.17 -14.45 0.91
N ASP A 178 11.33 -15.19 1.63
CA ASP A 178 11.44 -16.63 1.82
C ASP A 178 10.04 -17.25 1.98
N LEU A 179 9.78 -18.38 1.32
CA LEU A 179 8.48 -19.06 1.35
C LEU A 179 8.09 -19.51 2.77
N ILE A 180 9.06 -19.76 3.63
CA ILE A 180 8.78 -20.11 5.03
C ILE A 180 8.05 -19.00 5.78
N LEU A 181 8.18 -17.74 5.34
CA LEU A 181 7.46 -16.62 5.94
C LEU A 181 5.98 -16.64 5.60
N ASP A 182 5.61 -17.13 4.41
CA ASP A 182 4.21 -17.28 4.02
C ASP A 182 3.55 -18.41 4.82
N ILE A 183 4.27 -19.51 5.05
CA ILE A 183 3.84 -20.60 5.93
C ILE A 183 3.67 -20.06 7.35
N LEU A 184 4.71 -19.41 7.90
CA LEU A 184 4.67 -18.83 9.24
C LEU A 184 3.52 -17.83 9.42
N LYS A 185 3.23 -17.03 8.38
CA LYS A 185 2.10 -16.10 8.40
C LYS A 185 0.77 -16.84 8.54
N ASN A 186 0.59 -17.96 7.83
CA ASN A 186 -0.63 -18.76 7.92
C ASN A 186 -0.76 -19.42 9.31
N GLU A 187 0.29 -20.08 9.80
CA GLU A 187 0.30 -20.68 11.14
C GLU A 187 0.02 -19.64 12.23
N LEU A 188 0.60 -18.44 12.11
CA LEU A 188 0.33 -17.34 13.04
C LEU A 188 -1.15 -16.90 13.00
N GLN A 189 -1.79 -16.89 11.83
CA GLN A 189 -3.22 -16.52 11.74
C GLN A 189 -4.13 -17.55 12.40
N GLU A 190 -3.76 -18.83 12.40
CA GLU A 190 -4.56 -19.90 13.00
C GLU A 190 -4.55 -19.84 14.53
N ASP A 191 -3.36 -19.68 15.13
CA ASP A 191 -3.19 -19.70 16.59
C ASP A 191 -3.26 -18.31 17.25
N PHE A 192 -2.95 -17.25 16.50
CA PHE A 192 -2.80 -15.87 16.99
C PHE A 192 -3.49 -14.86 16.06
N SER A 193 -4.78 -15.04 15.83
CA SER A 193 -5.58 -14.27 14.87
C SER A 193 -5.55 -12.74 15.06
N ASP A 194 -5.23 -12.27 16.26
CA ASP A 194 -5.12 -10.83 16.56
C ASP A 194 -3.85 -10.20 15.98
N TYR A 195 -2.81 -11.01 15.72
CA TYR A 195 -1.54 -10.57 15.16
C TYR A 195 -1.52 -10.77 13.66
N ARG A 196 -0.81 -9.89 12.94
CA ARG A 196 -0.66 -10.02 11.49
C ARG A 196 0.78 -9.86 11.07
N LEU A 197 1.33 -10.89 10.44
CA LEU A 197 2.66 -10.84 9.88
C LEU A 197 2.64 -10.09 8.54
N VAL A 198 3.47 -9.06 8.43
CA VAL A 198 3.56 -8.22 7.22
C VAL A 198 5.02 -8.16 6.78
N SER A 199 5.32 -8.71 5.61
CA SER A 199 6.67 -8.78 5.05
C SER A 199 6.94 -7.71 4.00
N PHE A 200 8.06 -7.01 4.13
CA PHE A 200 8.59 -6.09 3.14
C PHE A 200 9.92 -6.61 2.58
N ASN A 201 9.91 -6.88 1.26
CA ASN A 201 11.05 -7.47 0.57
C ASN A 201 12.00 -6.37 0.07
N VAL A 202 13.10 -6.17 0.81
CA VAL A 202 14.14 -5.16 0.49
C VAL A 202 15.54 -5.78 0.42
N GLY A 203 15.61 -7.11 0.47
CA GLY A 203 16.87 -7.88 0.53
C GLY A 203 17.48 -7.92 1.93
N SER A 204 18.38 -8.87 2.15
CA SER A 204 18.98 -9.14 3.48
C SER A 204 19.63 -7.91 4.12
N MET A 205 20.43 -7.16 3.34
CA MET A 205 21.10 -5.96 3.83
C MET A 205 20.11 -4.86 4.21
N GLY A 206 19.03 -4.70 3.44
CA GLY A 206 17.96 -3.75 3.75
C GLY A 206 17.24 -4.13 5.05
N GLY A 207 17.05 -5.42 5.31
CA GLY A 207 16.53 -5.93 6.58
C GLY A 207 17.41 -5.58 7.78
N PHE A 208 18.73 -5.81 7.68
CA PHE A 208 19.67 -5.45 8.74
C PHE A 208 19.73 -3.93 8.96
N MET A 209 19.67 -3.13 7.90
CA MET A 209 19.58 -1.67 8.02
C MET A 209 18.27 -1.23 8.70
N ALA A 210 17.14 -1.88 8.39
CA ALA A 210 15.87 -1.59 9.03
C ALA A 210 15.89 -1.94 10.53
N LEU A 211 16.47 -3.08 10.92
CA LEU A 211 16.69 -3.42 12.33
C LEU A 211 17.59 -2.40 13.02
N LYS A 212 18.72 -2.03 12.38
CA LYS A 212 19.67 -1.04 12.93
C LYS A 212 18.98 0.28 13.28
N GLN A 213 18.04 0.68 12.42
CA GLN A 213 17.31 1.94 12.51
C GLN A 213 16.00 1.82 13.32
N ASN A 214 15.71 0.68 13.95
CA ASN A 214 14.45 0.42 14.67
C ASN A 214 13.21 0.68 13.80
N ARG A 215 13.22 0.22 12.55
CA ARG A 215 12.11 0.36 11.59
C ARG A 215 11.46 -0.98 11.23
N THR A 216 11.71 -2.04 11.99
CA THR A 216 11.11 -3.36 11.78
C THR A 216 11.20 -4.17 13.08
N HIS A 217 10.31 -5.14 13.26
CA HIS A 217 10.41 -6.06 14.40
C HIS A 217 11.41 -7.17 14.12
N LEU A 218 11.40 -7.69 12.89
CA LEU A 218 12.17 -8.85 12.48
C LEU A 218 12.90 -8.54 11.16
N ALA A 219 14.12 -9.04 11.00
CA ALA A 219 14.76 -9.09 9.70
C ALA A 219 15.06 -10.52 9.26
N THR A 220 14.93 -10.73 7.96
CA THR A 220 15.22 -12.00 7.30
C THR A 220 16.43 -11.84 6.40
N ALA A 221 17.36 -12.78 6.48
CA ALA A 221 18.62 -12.71 5.75
C ALA A 221 19.17 -14.09 5.38
N HIS A 222 19.85 -14.13 4.24
CA HIS A 222 20.58 -15.29 3.73
C HIS A 222 21.93 -14.85 3.14
N LEU A 223 22.73 -14.15 3.95
CA LEU A 223 24.03 -13.61 3.55
C LEU A 223 25.14 -14.62 3.85
N LEU A 224 25.81 -15.12 2.81
CA LEU A 224 26.99 -15.97 2.95
C LEU A 224 28.24 -15.09 3.04
N ASP A 225 29.04 -15.27 4.09
CA ASP A 225 30.38 -14.72 4.14
C ASP A 225 31.37 -15.69 3.46
N PRO A 226 32.02 -15.31 2.34
CA PRO A 226 32.88 -16.23 1.59
C PRO A 226 34.19 -16.56 2.31
N GLU A 227 34.64 -15.73 3.24
CA GLU A 227 35.90 -15.94 3.97
C GLU A 227 35.73 -16.99 5.08
N SER A 228 34.68 -16.87 5.90
CA SER A 228 34.39 -17.84 6.97
C SER A 228 33.54 -19.02 6.51
N GLY A 229 32.79 -18.88 5.41
CA GLY A 229 31.76 -19.84 5.01
C GLY A 229 30.49 -19.80 5.86
N GLU A 230 30.41 -18.91 6.86
CA GLU A 230 29.26 -18.79 7.74
C GLU A 230 28.16 -17.90 7.13
N TYR A 231 26.90 -18.25 7.39
CA TYR A 231 25.77 -17.42 7.05
C TYR A 231 25.43 -16.42 8.15
N ASN A 232 25.14 -15.18 7.77
CA ASN A 232 24.58 -14.08 8.55
C ASN A 232 25.43 -13.57 9.73
N PHE A 233 26.05 -14.43 10.54
CA PHE A 233 26.76 -14.05 11.78
C PHE A 233 27.90 -13.04 11.57
N PRO A 234 28.79 -13.18 10.56
CA PRO A 234 29.81 -12.16 10.31
C PRO A 234 29.21 -10.78 10.01
N TYR A 235 28.14 -10.75 9.22
CA TYR A 235 27.41 -9.51 8.89
C TYR A 235 26.70 -8.92 10.10
N LEU A 236 26.05 -9.74 10.93
CA LEU A 236 25.39 -9.31 12.17
C LEU A 236 26.40 -8.64 13.11
N LYS A 237 27.54 -9.30 13.38
CA LYS A 237 28.62 -8.75 14.21
C LYS A 237 29.13 -7.41 13.69
N LYS A 238 29.28 -7.26 12.36
CA LYS A 238 29.76 -6.03 11.74
C LYS A 238 28.72 -4.90 11.73
N MET A 239 27.46 -5.21 11.43
CA MET A 239 26.43 -4.19 11.18
C MET A 239 25.65 -3.78 12.42
N LEU A 240 25.44 -4.72 13.34
CA LEU A 240 24.59 -4.61 14.52
C LEU A 240 25.35 -4.96 15.83
N PRO A 241 26.62 -4.52 16.03
CA PRO A 241 27.45 -4.98 17.15
C PRO A 241 26.90 -4.65 18.54
N GLN A 242 26.03 -3.65 18.64
CA GLN A 242 25.48 -3.13 19.90
C GLN A 242 23.99 -3.45 20.08
N LYS A 243 23.38 -4.23 19.17
CA LYS A 243 21.99 -4.67 19.35
C LYS A 243 21.96 -6.04 19.99
N GLU A 244 21.11 -6.18 21.00
CA GLU A 244 20.70 -7.47 21.51
C GLU A 244 19.77 -8.11 20.49
N LEU A 245 20.13 -9.32 20.02
CA LEU A 245 19.45 -10.01 18.94
C LEU A 245 19.21 -11.46 19.33
N ILE A 246 18.03 -11.96 19.00
CA ILE A 246 17.75 -13.40 18.95
C ILE A 246 17.81 -13.80 17.49
N VAL A 247 18.69 -14.74 17.15
CA VAL A 247 18.82 -15.28 15.80
C VAL A 247 18.14 -16.64 15.76
N VAL A 248 17.07 -16.75 14.99
CA VAL A 248 16.34 -18.00 14.78
C VAL A 248 16.68 -18.52 13.38
N ASN A 249 17.29 -19.70 13.31
CA ASN A 249 17.45 -20.41 12.04
C ASN A 249 16.15 -21.14 11.73
N LEU A 250 15.48 -20.77 10.63
CA LEU A 250 14.21 -21.38 10.24
C LEU A 250 14.42 -22.64 9.39
N ALA A 251 15.40 -22.61 8.48
CA ALA A 251 15.71 -23.73 7.61
C ALA A 251 17.15 -23.67 7.09
N TYR A 252 17.68 -24.84 6.76
CA TYR A 252 18.82 -24.99 5.87
C TYR A 252 18.31 -25.28 4.46
N ARG A 253 18.92 -24.64 3.45
CA ARG A 253 18.58 -24.84 2.05
C ARG A 253 19.83 -25.18 1.26
N GLU A 254 19.81 -26.33 0.61
CA GLU A 254 20.79 -26.68 -0.41
C GLU A 254 20.36 -26.10 -1.76
N GLN A 255 21.26 -25.38 -2.43
CA GLN A 255 21.06 -24.91 -3.79
C GLN A 255 22.12 -25.55 -4.68
N GLY A 256 21.67 -26.11 -5.79
CA GLY A 256 22.55 -26.78 -6.73
C GLY A 256 21.80 -27.16 -8.00
N ILE A 257 22.52 -27.82 -8.90
CA ILE A 257 21.92 -28.36 -10.12
C ILE A 257 21.38 -29.75 -9.81
N MET A 258 20.08 -29.95 -10.01
CA MET A 258 19.51 -31.29 -10.01
C MET A 258 19.93 -32.00 -11.30
N VAL A 259 20.81 -32.98 -11.17
CA VAL A 259 21.35 -33.76 -12.28
C VAL A 259 20.87 -35.20 -12.20
N LYS A 260 20.72 -35.84 -13.36
CA LYS A 260 20.47 -37.27 -13.42
C LYS A 260 21.63 -38.01 -12.73
N LYS A 261 21.32 -39.09 -12.01
CA LYS A 261 22.34 -39.97 -11.39
C LYS A 261 23.43 -40.32 -12.41
N GLY A 262 24.69 -40.01 -12.08
CA GLY A 262 25.87 -40.22 -12.96
C GLY A 262 26.23 -39.05 -13.89
N ASN A 263 25.79 -37.82 -13.59
CA ASN A 263 26.11 -36.61 -14.35
C ASN A 263 26.50 -35.48 -13.36
N PRO A 264 27.56 -34.68 -13.58
CA PRO A 264 28.59 -34.82 -14.61
C PRO A 264 29.38 -36.13 -14.46
N LYS A 265 29.99 -36.58 -15.56
CA LYS A 265 30.82 -37.80 -15.58
C LYS A 265 32.12 -37.60 -14.81
#